data_AF-A0A254Q9N0-F1
#
_entry.id   AF-A0A254Q9N0-F1
#
_cell.length_a   1.000
_cell.length_b   1.000
_cell.length_c   1.000
_cell.angle_alpha   90.00
_cell.angle_beta   90.00
_cell.angle_gamma   90.00
#
_symmetry.space_group_name_H-M   'P 1'
#
loop_
_entity.id
_entity.type
_entity.pdbx_description
1 polymer ?
#
loop_
_entity_poly.entity_id
_entity_poly.type
_entity_poly.pdbx_seq_one_letter_code
_entity_poly.pdbx_strand_id
1 'polypeptide(L)'
;MQDQIKNSDFRQFLEDELARRSQNYPRYSLRAFARHLEVDSSFLSKILNGKRTVTMRTIRMFGERLNLPGEQLQQFAEVSREKKMKRKLERLLEKMPSEDREQSTITITVDEARLDEAKEKIKSFRKDLAQWLDAGVTQQGKTYQISVSMFPVSGFGLND
;
A
#
# COMPACT_ATOMS: atom_id res chain seq x y z
N MET A 1 15.71 5.55 16.06
CA MET A 1 14.96 4.29 15.84
C MET A 1 13.44 4.53 15.77
N GLN A 2 12.97 5.63 15.16
CA GLN A 2 11.54 5.87 14.90
C GLN A 2 11.23 5.99 13.39
N ASP A 3 12.25 6.04 12.52
CA ASP A 3 12.07 6.26 11.08
C ASP A 3 11.76 5.00 10.25
N GLN A 4 11.92 3.79 10.80
CA GLN A 4 11.69 2.56 10.02
C GLN A 4 10.21 2.18 9.85
N ILE A 5 9.28 2.80 10.60
CA ILE A 5 7.86 2.40 10.58
C ILE A 5 7.07 3.08 9.46
N LYS A 6 7.54 4.24 8.95
CA LYS A 6 6.75 5.15 8.08
C LYS A 6 6.22 4.52 6.78
N ASN A 7 6.86 3.48 6.24
CA ASN A 7 6.46 2.82 4.99
C ASN A 7 6.26 1.30 5.11
N SER A 8 6.17 0.79 6.34
CA SER A 8 5.96 -0.65 6.57
C SER A 8 4.49 -1.03 6.32
N ASP A 9 4.28 -2.17 5.66
CA ASP A 9 2.94 -2.77 5.56
C ASP A 9 2.49 -3.27 6.93
N PHE A 10 1.20 -3.18 7.22
CA PHE A 10 0.61 -3.63 8.48
C PHE A 10 1.03 -5.04 8.90
N ARG A 11 1.22 -5.97 7.95
CA ARG A 11 1.75 -7.31 8.25
C ARG A 11 3.13 -7.25 8.90
N GLN A 12 4.03 -6.44 8.35
CA GLN A 12 5.39 -6.25 8.88
C GLN A 12 5.32 -5.63 10.28
N PHE A 13 4.48 -4.61 10.45
CA PHE A 13 4.23 -4.01 11.75
C PHE A 13 3.78 -5.06 12.80
N LEU A 14 2.89 -5.99 12.44
CA LEU A 14 2.48 -7.06 13.36
C LEU A 14 3.61 -8.05 13.68
N GLU A 15 4.49 -8.34 12.71
CA GLU A 15 5.69 -9.17 12.93
C GLU A 15 6.66 -8.49 13.90
N ASP A 16 6.90 -7.20 13.69
CA ASP A 16 7.80 -6.39 14.53
C ASP A 16 7.23 -6.25 15.94
N GLU A 17 5.92 -6.01 16.07
CA GLU A 17 5.25 -5.90 17.36
C GLU A 17 5.24 -7.24 18.12
N LEU A 18 5.06 -8.35 17.41
CA LEU A 18 5.21 -9.69 18.01
C LEU A 18 6.65 -9.91 18.48
N ALA A 19 7.65 -9.60 17.66
CA ALA A 19 9.06 -9.75 18.00
C ALA A 19 9.42 -8.89 19.22
N ARG A 20 9.02 -7.61 19.24
CA ARG A 20 9.23 -6.68 20.35
C ARG A 20 8.63 -7.19 21.66
N ARG A 21 7.42 -7.73 21.63
CA ARG A 21 6.78 -8.28 22.84
C ARG A 21 7.42 -9.60 23.29
N SER A 22 7.84 -10.44 22.34
CA SER A 22 8.52 -11.72 22.62
C SER A 22 9.90 -11.52 23.26
N GLN A 23 10.62 -10.46 22.89
CA GLN A 23 11.89 -10.10 23.53
C GLN A 23 11.73 -9.71 25.00
N ASN A 24 10.67 -8.96 25.33
CA ASN A 24 10.42 -8.49 26.69
C ASN A 24 9.82 -9.57 27.60
N TYR A 25 9.16 -10.58 27.01
CA TYR A 25 8.45 -11.63 27.72
C TYR A 25 8.70 -12.98 27.04
N PRO A 26 9.62 -13.82 27.55
CA PRO A 26 9.98 -15.09 26.91
C PRO A 26 8.83 -16.08 26.70
N ARG A 27 7.71 -15.94 27.43
CA ARG A 27 6.48 -16.74 27.25
C ARG A 27 5.48 -16.14 26.28
N TYR A 28 5.75 -14.95 25.74
CA TYR A 28 4.88 -14.28 24.79
C TYR A 28 5.05 -14.91 23.41
N SER A 29 4.10 -15.77 23.07
CA SER A 29 4.07 -16.52 21.83
C SER A 29 3.07 -15.93 20.84
N LEU A 30 3.05 -16.46 19.61
CA LEU A 30 2.00 -16.17 18.63
C LEU A 30 0.59 -16.36 19.20
N ARG A 31 0.38 -17.39 20.05
CA ARG A 31 -0.91 -17.63 20.73
C ARG A 31 -1.23 -16.55 21.76
N ALA A 32 -0.23 -16.07 22.49
CA ALA A 32 -0.41 -14.95 23.42
C ALA A 32 -0.78 -13.67 22.67
N PHE A 33 -0.14 -13.41 21.53
CA PHE A 33 -0.45 -12.24 20.71
C PHE A 33 -1.84 -12.33 20.08
N ALA A 34 -2.22 -13.51 19.56
CA ALA A 34 -3.55 -13.74 19.03
C ALA A 34 -4.64 -13.51 20.09
N ARG A 35 -4.42 -13.98 21.33
CA ARG A 35 -5.33 -13.69 22.46
C ARG A 35 -5.43 -12.19 22.76
N HIS A 36 -4.31 -11.46 22.74
CA HIS A 36 -4.31 -10.01 22.93
C HIS A 36 -5.09 -9.27 21.83
N LEU A 37 -5.01 -9.77 20.59
CA LEU A 37 -5.77 -9.26 19.44
C LEU A 37 -7.20 -9.81 19.36
N GLU A 38 -7.61 -10.64 20.34
CA GLU A 38 -8.91 -11.33 20.40
C GLU A 38 -9.27 -12.12 19.13
N VAL A 39 -8.28 -12.83 18.59
CA VAL A 39 -8.46 -13.72 17.44
C VAL A 39 -7.83 -15.08 17.67
N ASP A 40 -8.21 -16.03 16.82
CA ASP A 40 -7.62 -17.35 16.81
C ASP A 40 -6.16 -17.30 16.28
N SER A 41 -5.29 -18.16 16.83
CA SER A 41 -3.87 -18.21 16.44
C SER A 41 -3.64 -18.61 14.97
N SER A 42 -4.53 -19.41 14.37
CA SER A 42 -4.53 -19.76 12.95
C SER A 42 -4.82 -18.54 12.08
N PHE A 43 -5.81 -17.71 12.43
CA PHE A 43 -6.11 -16.47 11.72
C PHE A 43 -4.91 -15.52 11.70
N LEU A 44 -4.32 -15.25 12.87
CA LEU A 44 -3.13 -14.41 12.96
C LEU A 44 -1.96 -15.03 12.18
N SER A 45 -1.71 -16.33 12.33
CA SER A 45 -0.67 -17.04 11.58
C SER A 45 -0.84 -16.93 10.07
N LYS A 46 -2.07 -17.07 9.55
CA LYS A 46 -2.35 -16.93 8.11
C LYS A 46 -2.06 -15.51 7.61
N ILE A 47 -2.30 -14.48 8.42
CA ILE A 47 -1.97 -13.09 8.08
C ILE A 47 -0.46 -12.88 8.04
N LEU A 48 0.27 -13.27 9.10
CA LEU A 48 1.72 -13.08 9.18
C LEU A 48 2.45 -13.82 8.05
N ASN A 49 2.01 -15.04 7.73
CA ASN A 49 2.57 -15.83 6.62
C ASN A 49 2.10 -15.37 5.22
N GLY A 50 1.36 -14.27 5.10
CA GLY A 50 0.87 -13.74 3.83
C GLY A 50 -0.20 -14.60 3.12
N LYS A 51 -0.65 -15.70 3.75
CA LYS A 51 -1.70 -16.60 3.24
C LYS A 51 -3.10 -15.97 3.30
N ARG A 52 -3.27 -14.91 4.09
CA ARG A 52 -4.49 -14.11 4.17
C ARG A 52 -4.15 -12.63 3.96
N THR A 53 -4.86 -11.99 3.04
CA THR A 53 -4.69 -10.55 2.76
C THR A 53 -5.13 -9.72 3.96
N VAL A 54 -4.31 -8.73 4.31
CA VAL A 54 -4.68 -7.70 5.29
C VAL A 54 -5.76 -6.81 4.68
N THR A 55 -6.91 -6.73 5.34
CA THR A 55 -8.03 -5.87 4.93
C THR A 55 -8.13 -4.63 5.80
N MET A 56 -8.84 -3.61 5.33
CA MET A 56 -9.20 -2.44 6.15
C MET A 56 -9.88 -2.80 7.46
N ARG A 57 -10.74 -3.82 7.46
CA ARG A 57 -11.37 -4.33 8.68
C ARG A 57 -10.33 -4.89 9.64
N THR A 58 -9.37 -5.66 9.13
CA THR A 58 -8.28 -6.24 9.93
C THR A 58 -7.39 -5.16 10.52
N ILE A 59 -7.03 -4.13 9.74
CA ILE A 59 -6.21 -2.99 10.19
C ILE A 59 -6.90 -2.28 11.35
N ARG A 60 -8.19 -1.93 11.21
CA ARG A 60 -8.94 -1.26 12.29
C ARG A 60 -9.07 -2.14 13.52
N MET A 61 -9.53 -3.38 13.34
CA MET A 61 -9.76 -4.33 14.43
C MET A 61 -8.49 -4.58 15.26
N PHE A 62 -7.35 -4.79 14.62
CA PHE A 62 -6.08 -4.97 15.33
C PHE A 62 -5.51 -3.64 15.84
N GLY A 63 -5.69 -2.57 15.07
CA GLY A 63 -5.26 -1.23 15.42
C GLY A 63 -5.85 -0.72 16.73
N GLU A 64 -7.16 -0.90 16.91
CA GLU A 64 -7.87 -0.57 18.15
C GLU A 64 -7.30 -1.37 19.34
N ARG A 65 -7.06 -2.68 19.16
CA ARG A 65 -6.48 -3.56 20.20
C ARG A 65 -5.03 -3.24 20.53
N LEU A 66 -4.29 -2.65 19.59
CA LEU A 66 -2.91 -2.21 19.75
C LEU A 66 -2.80 -0.73 20.14
N ASN A 67 -3.94 -0.05 20.31
CA ASN A 67 -4.04 1.36 20.65
C ASN A 67 -3.26 2.26 19.67
N LEU A 68 -3.37 1.96 18.38
CA LEU A 68 -2.73 2.73 17.32
C LEU A 68 -3.50 4.03 17.03
N PRO A 69 -2.81 5.16 16.83
CA PRO A 69 -3.46 6.41 16.46
C PRO A 69 -4.06 6.30 15.05
N GLY A 70 -5.14 7.04 14.82
CA GLY A 70 -5.87 7.02 13.53
C GLY A 70 -4.98 7.31 12.32
N GLU A 71 -3.99 8.20 12.46
CA GLU A 71 -3.03 8.51 11.41
C GLU A 71 -2.22 7.28 10.96
N GLN A 72 -1.74 6.46 11.91
CA GLN A 72 -1.01 5.23 11.58
C GLN A 72 -1.93 4.21 10.90
N LEU A 73 -3.18 4.10 11.34
CA LEU A 73 -4.16 3.21 10.69
C LEU A 73 -4.42 3.64 9.24
N GLN A 74 -4.46 4.94 8.98
CA GLN A 74 -4.62 5.48 7.64
C GLN A 74 -3.37 5.23 6.78
N GLN A 75 -2.17 5.38 7.32
CA GLN A 75 -0.93 5.02 6.61
C GLN A 75 -0.92 3.52 6.23
N PHE A 76 -1.24 2.62 7.16
CA PHE A 76 -1.34 1.19 6.87
C PHE A 76 -2.42 0.86 5.83
N ALA A 77 -3.53 1.60 5.84
CA ALA A 77 -4.60 1.50 4.87
C ALA A 77 -4.14 1.83 3.46
N GLU A 78 -3.43 2.96 3.33
CA GLU A 78 -2.89 3.47 2.07
C GLU A 78 -1.88 2.49 1.48
N VAL A 79 -0.88 2.06 2.25
CA VAL A 79 0.11 1.06 1.82
C VAL A 79 -0.55 -0.25 1.40
N SER A 80 -1.56 -0.72 2.14
CA SER A 80 -2.30 -1.95 1.81
C SER A 80 -3.09 -1.80 0.49
N ARG A 81 -3.69 -0.63 0.26
CA ARG A 81 -4.42 -0.31 -0.97
C ARG A 81 -3.47 -0.24 -2.17
N GLU A 82 -2.32 0.41 -2.02
CA GLU A 82 -1.28 0.49 -3.05
C GLU A 82 -0.76 -0.88 -3.44
N LYS A 83 -0.40 -1.74 -2.48
CA LYS A 83 0.03 -3.12 -2.75
C LYS A 83 -1.04 -3.92 -3.49
N LYS A 84 -2.31 -3.79 -3.09
CA LYS A 84 -3.42 -4.46 -3.77
C LYS A 84 -3.58 -3.96 -5.21
N MET A 85 -3.44 -2.66 -5.42
CA MET A 85 -3.52 -2.04 -6.75
C MET A 85 -2.38 -2.50 -7.66
N LYS A 86 -1.13 -2.50 -7.16
CA LYS A 86 0.04 -2.98 -7.89
C LYS A 86 -0.11 -4.44 -8.32
N ARG A 87 -0.50 -5.32 -7.41
CA ARG A 87 -0.75 -6.75 -7.73
C ARG A 87 -1.86 -6.95 -8.76
N LYS A 88 -2.90 -6.10 -8.73
CA LYS A 88 -3.97 -6.13 -9.73
C LYS A 88 -3.43 -5.71 -11.11
N LEU A 89 -2.62 -4.64 -11.16
CA LEU A 89 -2.00 -4.16 -12.38
C LEU A 89 -1.08 -5.23 -12.99
N GLU A 90 -0.15 -5.80 -12.21
CA GLU A 90 0.77 -6.86 -12.66
C GLU A 90 0.01 -8.02 -13.33
N ARG A 91 -1.04 -8.53 -12.68
CA ARG A 91 -1.87 -9.62 -13.22
C ARG A 91 -2.65 -9.25 -14.49
N LEU A 92 -3.02 -7.98 -14.65
CA LEU A 92 -3.69 -7.51 -15.86
C LEU A 92 -2.68 -7.36 -17.00
N LEU A 93 -1.49 -6.84 -16.72
CA LEU A 93 -0.41 -6.71 -17.71
C LEU A 93 0.07 -8.07 -18.24
N GLU A 94 0.04 -9.12 -17.43
CA GLU A 94 0.34 -10.49 -17.88
C GLU A 94 -0.68 -11.02 -18.92
N LYS A 95 -1.91 -10.50 -18.92
CA LYS A 95 -3.02 -11.03 -19.73
C LYS A 95 -3.44 -10.10 -20.87
N MET A 96 -3.03 -8.85 -20.82
CA MET A 96 -3.48 -7.80 -21.73
C MET A 96 -2.45 -7.58 -22.84
N PRO A 97 -2.85 -7.65 -24.13
CA PRO A 97 -1.99 -7.27 -25.25
C PRO A 97 -1.42 -5.86 -25.07
N SER A 98 -0.22 -5.60 -25.60
CA SER A 98 0.40 -4.28 -25.53
C SER A 98 -0.41 -3.20 -26.25
N GLU A 99 -1.19 -3.57 -27.27
CA GLU A 99 -2.03 -2.64 -28.05
C GLU A 99 -3.23 -2.10 -27.26
N ASP A 100 -3.66 -2.83 -26.23
CA ASP A 100 -4.80 -2.45 -25.38
C ASP A 100 -4.40 -1.58 -24.19
N ARG A 101 -3.10 -1.25 -24.05
CA ARG A 101 -2.54 -0.52 -22.91
C ARG A 101 -1.54 0.54 -23.35
N GLU A 102 -1.59 1.68 -22.67
CA GLU A 102 -0.55 2.70 -22.75
C GLU A 102 0.22 2.71 -21.42
N GLN A 103 1.48 2.28 -21.45
CA GLN A 103 2.35 2.23 -20.27
C GLN A 103 3.77 2.66 -20.66
N SER A 104 4.08 3.93 -20.41
CA SER A 104 5.38 4.54 -20.71
C SER A 104 5.96 5.24 -19.46
N THR A 105 7.29 5.27 -19.37
CA THR A 105 8.04 5.91 -18.29
C THR A 105 9.13 6.79 -18.89
N ILE A 106 9.38 7.95 -18.27
CA ILE A 106 10.53 8.81 -18.57
C ILE A 106 11.36 8.99 -17.29
N THR A 107 12.68 9.10 -17.44
CA THR A 107 13.60 9.41 -16.34
C THR A 107 14.25 10.76 -16.61
N ILE A 108 14.09 11.69 -15.67
CA ILE A 108 14.58 13.06 -15.78
C ILE A 108 15.25 13.50 -14.47
N THR A 109 16.21 14.41 -14.57
CA THR A 109 16.78 15.11 -13.41
C THR A 109 15.96 16.37 -13.15
N VAL A 110 15.56 16.59 -11.90
CA VAL A 110 14.74 17.73 -11.49
C VAL A 110 15.35 18.42 -10.28
N ASP A 111 15.01 19.70 -10.11
CA ASP A 111 15.23 20.42 -8.86
C ASP A 111 14.15 20.03 -7.84
N GLU A 112 14.56 19.57 -6.66
CA GLU A 112 13.65 19.13 -5.59
C GLU A 112 12.71 20.24 -5.13
N ALA A 113 13.12 21.51 -5.24
CA ALA A 113 12.27 22.66 -4.91
C ALA A 113 11.01 22.74 -5.79
N ARG A 114 10.99 22.07 -6.94
CA ARG A 114 9.86 22.06 -7.89
C ARG A 114 8.91 20.88 -7.68
N LEU A 115 9.18 19.97 -6.74
CA LEU A 115 8.40 18.75 -6.57
C LEU A 115 6.97 19.00 -6.12
N ASP A 116 6.72 20.02 -5.29
CA ASP A 116 5.35 20.33 -4.86
C ASP A 116 4.52 20.92 -6.01
N GLU A 117 5.13 21.77 -6.84
CA GLU A 117 4.49 22.25 -8.08
C GLU A 117 4.20 21.07 -9.02
N ALA A 118 5.15 20.14 -9.19
CA ALA A 118 4.97 18.95 -10.02
C ALA A 118 3.82 18.05 -9.53
N LYS A 119 3.69 17.83 -8.22
CA LYS A 119 2.58 17.05 -7.64
C LYS A 119 1.22 17.68 -7.95
N GLU A 120 1.09 19.00 -7.86
CA GLU A 120 -0.16 19.68 -8.20
C GLU A 120 -0.44 19.64 -9.70
N LYS A 121 0.58 19.77 -10.57
CA LYS A 121 0.39 19.56 -12.02
C LYS A 121 -0.08 18.14 -12.35
N ILE A 122 0.52 17.12 -11.74
CA ILE A 122 0.10 15.70 -11.91
C ILE A 122 -1.34 15.50 -11.43
N LYS A 123 -1.73 16.16 -10.34
CA LYS A 123 -3.12 16.11 -9.83
C LYS A 123 -4.11 16.78 -10.77
N SER A 124 -3.78 17.97 -11.32
CA SER A 124 -4.61 18.63 -12.32
C SER A 124 -4.75 17.75 -13.56
N PHE A 125 -3.63 17.27 -14.12
CA PHE A 125 -3.62 16.39 -15.29
C PHE A 125 -4.55 15.18 -15.12
N ARG A 126 -4.49 14.48 -13.98
CA ARG A 126 -5.37 13.34 -13.70
C ARG A 126 -6.85 13.74 -13.69
N LYS A 127 -7.18 14.90 -13.13
CA LYS A 127 -8.55 15.43 -13.07
C LYS A 127 -9.03 15.83 -14.46
N ASP A 128 -8.21 16.54 -15.22
CA ASP A 128 -8.53 17.03 -16.56
C ASP A 128 -8.73 15.86 -17.52
N LEU A 129 -7.83 14.86 -17.47
CA LEU A 129 -7.93 13.63 -18.26
C LEU A 129 -9.20 12.83 -17.92
N ALA A 130 -9.52 12.69 -16.63
CA ALA A 130 -10.73 11.99 -16.20
C ALA A 130 -12.00 12.69 -16.70
N GLN A 131 -12.07 14.02 -16.56
CA GLN A 131 -13.21 14.81 -17.05
C GLN A 131 -13.38 14.69 -18.56
N TRP A 132 -12.27 14.74 -19.31
CA TRP A 132 -12.30 14.59 -20.77
C TRP A 132 -12.79 13.20 -21.20
N LEU A 133 -12.33 12.13 -20.54
CA LEU A 133 -12.79 10.76 -20.82
C LEU A 133 -14.26 10.54 -20.42
N ASP A 134 -14.69 11.09 -19.29
CA ASP A 134 -16.06 10.96 -18.79
C ASP A 134 -17.08 11.68 -19.69
N ALA A 135 -16.70 12.82 -20.29
CA ALA A 135 -17.58 13.60 -21.16
C ALA A 135 -18.01 12.86 -22.45
N GLY A 136 -17.34 11.76 -22.81
CA GLY A 136 -17.59 10.99 -24.03
C GLY A 136 -18.17 9.59 -23.81
N VAL A 137 -18.57 9.22 -22.59
CA VAL A 137 -18.97 7.83 -22.28
C VAL A 137 -20.31 7.48 -22.92
N THR A 138 -20.29 6.54 -23.87
CA THR A 138 -21.48 5.88 -24.43
C THR A 138 -21.90 4.67 -23.58
N GLN A 139 -23.07 4.09 -23.85
CA GLN A 139 -23.59 2.91 -23.12
C GLN A 139 -22.71 1.65 -23.20
N GLN A 140 -21.62 1.65 -23.98
CA GLN A 140 -20.67 0.54 -24.15
C GLN A 140 -19.28 0.80 -23.55
N GLY A 141 -19.14 1.78 -22.64
CA GLY A 141 -17.85 2.11 -22.01
C GLY A 141 -17.21 0.95 -21.24
N LYS A 142 -15.88 0.80 -21.33
CA LYS A 142 -15.08 -0.10 -20.49
C LYS A 142 -14.43 0.70 -19.36
N THR A 143 -14.33 0.12 -18.17
CA THR A 143 -13.64 0.76 -17.04
C THR A 143 -12.13 0.66 -17.21
N TYR A 144 -11.46 1.81 -17.37
CA TYR A 144 -9.99 1.91 -17.34
C TYR A 144 -9.52 2.39 -15.96
N GLN A 145 -8.34 1.91 -15.55
CA GLN A 145 -7.67 2.38 -14.34
C GLN A 145 -6.38 3.08 -14.75
N ILE A 146 -6.29 4.38 -14.47
CA ILE A 146 -5.14 5.22 -14.83
C ILE A 146 -4.28 5.41 -13.58
N SER A 147 -3.00 5.07 -13.69
CA SER A 147 -1.99 5.30 -12.66
C SER A 147 -0.87 6.18 -13.20
N VAL A 148 -0.53 7.24 -12.46
CA VAL A 148 0.60 8.12 -12.73
C VAL A 148 1.49 8.10 -11.50
N SER A 149 2.78 7.82 -11.68
CA SER A 149 3.74 7.71 -10.58
C SER A 149 4.95 8.60 -10.85
N MET A 150 5.40 9.34 -9.83
CA MET A 150 6.64 10.10 -9.83
C MET A 150 7.40 9.71 -8.57
N PHE A 151 8.57 9.10 -8.74
CA PHE A 151 9.40 8.63 -7.64
C PHE A 151 10.88 8.87 -7.99
N PRO A 152 11.72 9.16 -7.00
CA PRO A 152 13.16 9.18 -7.21
C PRO A 152 13.64 7.76 -7.52
N VAL A 153 14.52 7.64 -8.52
CA VAL A 153 15.11 6.35 -8.93
C VAL A 153 16.28 5.93 -8.03
N SER A 154 16.73 6.80 -7.13
CA SER A 154 17.80 6.55 -6.16
C SER A 154 17.48 7.16 -4.79
N GLY A 155 18.28 6.84 -3.77
CA GLY A 155 18.15 7.42 -2.43
C GLY A 155 17.32 6.61 -1.42
N PHE A 156 16.84 5.42 -1.78
CA PHE A 156 16.01 4.56 -0.92
C PHE A 156 16.58 3.14 -0.69
N GLY A 157 17.89 2.96 -0.85
CA GLY A 157 18.54 1.67 -0.62
C GLY A 157 18.17 0.57 -1.63
N LEU A 158 17.52 0.95 -2.73
CA LEU A 158 17.39 0.13 -3.93
C LEU A 158 18.70 0.27 -4.70
N ASN A 159 19.51 -0.78 -4.67
CA ASN A 159 20.60 -0.95 -5.63
C ASN A 159 19.99 -1.73 -6.79
N ASP A 160 19.81 -1.06 -7.93
CA ASP A 160 19.56 -1.76 -9.21
C ASP A 160 20.80 -2.55 -9.64
#